data_AF-A0A5Q0NZA8-F1
#
_entry.id   AF-A0A5Q0NZA8-F1
#
_cell.length_a   1.000
_cell.length_b   1.000
_cell.length_c   1.000
_cell.angle_alpha   90.00
_cell.angle_beta   90.00
_cell.angle_gamma   90.00
#
_symmetry.space_group_name_H-M   'P 1'
#
loop_
_entity.id
_entity.type
_entity.pdbx_description
1 polymer ?
#
loop_
_entity_poly.entity_id
_entity_poly.type
_entity_poly.pdbx_seq_one_letter_code
_entity_poly.pdbx_strand_id
1 'polypeptide(L)'
;MRRPSYDSDTFGVFAEQFARFMGTARFLIWMTVFVSVWIFWNWLAPDSWKWDSYPYIFLTLILSLQASYAAPLILLAQNRQEARDRVIAEQDRQADARAHADMEFLAREVASLRMGVSEVVTRDYLRSELRALLHELDERADERADDQAGDRDEDRGGPPGSVQRTNDGAQPPTT
;
A
#
# COMPACT_ATOMS: atom_id res chain seq x y z
N MET A 1 15.77 14.62 -44.56
CA MET A 1 16.39 15.78 -43.90
C MET A 1 16.88 15.36 -42.52
N ARG A 2 18.20 15.32 -42.29
CA ARG A 2 18.82 14.99 -40.99
C ARG A 2 18.66 16.20 -40.07
N ARG A 3 17.86 16.09 -39.00
CA ARG A 3 17.86 17.10 -37.93
C ARG A 3 19.21 17.01 -37.21
N PRO A 4 19.90 18.13 -36.93
CA PRO A 4 21.12 18.08 -36.14
C PRO A 4 20.75 17.59 -34.74
N SER A 5 21.22 16.40 -34.36
CA SER A 5 21.15 15.93 -32.99
C SER A 5 22.15 16.78 -32.20
N TYR A 6 21.63 17.81 -31.54
CA TYR A 6 22.38 18.50 -30.50
C TYR A 6 22.75 17.44 -29.45
N ASP A 7 24.02 17.37 -29.10
CA ASP A 7 24.59 16.36 -28.22
C ASP A 7 24.05 16.56 -26.79
N SER A 8 22.85 16.04 -26.54
CA SER A 8 22.11 16.23 -25.29
C SER A 8 22.84 15.67 -24.07
N ASP A 9 23.78 14.74 -24.28
CA ASP A 9 24.48 14.03 -23.22
C ASP A 9 25.61 14.87 -22.61
N THR A 10 26.38 15.61 -23.41
CA THR A 10 27.47 16.47 -22.90
C THR A 10 26.93 17.70 -22.17
N PHE A 11 25.91 18.36 -22.73
CA PHE A 11 25.17 19.41 -22.01
C PHE A 11 24.43 18.84 -20.79
N GLY A 12 23.93 17.60 -20.92
CA GLY A 12 23.45 16.68 -19.87
C GLY A 12 24.21 16.83 -18.56
N VAL A 13 25.45 16.36 -18.63
CA VAL A 13 26.40 16.28 -17.53
C VAL A 13 26.80 17.67 -17.03
N PHE A 14 27.06 18.63 -17.93
CA PHE A 14 27.49 19.98 -17.55
C PHE A 14 26.44 20.68 -16.67
N ALA A 15 25.18 20.72 -17.10
CA ALA A 15 24.14 21.39 -16.33
C ALA A 15 23.78 20.65 -15.03
N GLU A 16 23.97 19.33 -14.94
CA GLU A 16 23.82 18.61 -13.67
C GLU A 16 24.93 18.96 -12.69
N GLN A 17 26.18 19.07 -13.17
CA GLN A 17 27.30 19.55 -12.37
C GLN A 17 27.11 21.00 -11.93
N PHE A 18 26.62 21.86 -12.84
CA PHE A 18 26.33 23.27 -12.56
C PHE A 18 25.21 23.44 -11.53
N ALA A 19 24.13 22.63 -11.63
CA ALA A 19 23.05 22.62 -10.65
C ALA A 19 23.52 22.18 -9.26
N ARG A 20 24.35 21.12 -9.17
CA ARG A 20 24.97 20.69 -7.91
C ARG A 20 25.88 21.76 -7.32
N PHE A 21 26.62 22.47 -8.18
CA PHE A 21 27.53 23.53 -7.77
C PHE A 21 26.79 24.76 -7.23
N MET A 22 25.75 25.23 -7.92
CA MET A 22 24.92 26.37 -7.52
C MET A 22 24.04 26.08 -6.29
N GLY A 23 23.59 24.83 -6.12
CA GLY A 23 22.76 24.44 -4.96
C GLY A 23 23.52 24.33 -3.63
N THR A 24 24.85 24.48 -3.64
CA THR A 24 25.68 24.33 -2.45
C THR A 24 26.17 25.69 -1.94
N ALA A 25 26.14 25.92 -0.61
CA ALA A 25 26.68 27.13 0.03
C ALA A 25 28.17 27.42 -0.29
N ARG A 26 28.88 26.43 -0.84
CA ARG A 26 30.28 26.54 -1.28
C ARG A 26 30.48 27.59 -2.38
N PHE A 27 29.51 27.79 -3.28
CA PHE A 27 29.64 28.81 -4.34
C PHE A 27 29.71 30.22 -3.76
N LEU A 28 28.80 30.53 -2.82
CA LEU A 28 28.75 31.84 -2.15
C LEU A 28 30.04 32.12 -1.37
N ILE A 29 30.61 31.10 -0.72
CA ILE A 29 31.88 31.22 -0.01
C ILE A 29 33.01 31.57 -0.99
N TRP A 30 33.14 30.82 -2.10
CA TRP A 30 34.17 31.10 -3.11
C TRP A 30 34.02 32.50 -3.73
N MET A 31 32.79 32.92 -4.04
CA MET A 31 32.54 34.27 -4.56
C MET A 31 32.90 35.36 -3.54
N THR A 32 32.56 35.16 -2.26
CA THR A 32 32.91 36.09 -1.19
C THR A 32 34.42 36.20 -1.03
N VAL A 33 35.13 35.05 -1.06
CA VAL A 33 36.59 35.00 -0.99
C VAL A 33 37.21 35.72 -2.19
N PHE A 34 36.71 35.48 -3.41
CA PHE A 34 37.19 36.14 -4.61
C PHE A 34 37.06 37.67 -4.53
N VAL A 35 35.87 38.17 -4.17
CA VAL A 35 35.62 39.61 -3.99
C VAL A 35 36.52 40.18 -2.87
N SER A 36 36.64 39.46 -1.76
CA SER A 36 37.50 39.88 -0.65
C SER A 36 38.95 39.99 -1.09
N VAL A 37 39.50 38.95 -1.74
CA VAL A 37 40.87 38.93 -2.25
C VAL A 37 41.12 40.07 -3.24
N TRP A 38 40.17 40.36 -4.13
CA TRP A 38 40.29 41.48 -5.08
C TRP A 38 40.39 42.83 -4.37
N ILE A 39 39.53 43.06 -3.37
CA ILE A 39 39.54 44.29 -2.58
C ILE A 39 40.84 44.40 -1.79
N PHE A 40 41.24 43.33 -1.07
CA PHE A 40 42.48 43.32 -0.29
C PHE A 40 43.71 43.52 -1.18
N TRP A 41 43.75 42.91 -2.37
CA TRP A 41 44.84 43.11 -3.32
C TRP A 41 44.95 44.57 -3.74
N ASN A 42 43.85 45.20 -4.18
CA ASN A 42 43.86 46.59 -4.62
C ASN A 42 44.03 47.59 -3.47
N TRP A 43 43.69 47.22 -2.24
CA TRP A 43 43.89 48.05 -1.06
C TRP A 43 45.33 48.02 -0.55
N LEU A 44 45.97 46.83 -0.50
CA LEU A 44 47.35 46.66 0.00
C LEU A 44 48.41 46.88 -1.07
N ALA A 45 48.08 46.80 -2.35
CA ALA A 45 49.04 47.00 -3.43
C ALA A 45 49.59 48.43 -3.43
N PRO A 46 50.90 48.63 -3.69
CA PRO A 46 51.48 49.95 -3.96
C PRO A 46 50.82 50.62 -5.17
N ASP A 47 50.81 51.96 -5.24
CA ASP A 47 50.14 52.73 -6.31
C ASP A 47 50.55 52.32 -7.74
N SER A 48 51.75 51.77 -7.91
CA SER A 48 52.23 51.25 -9.20
C SER A 48 51.58 49.92 -9.63
N TRP A 49 51.03 49.15 -8.69
CA TRP A 49 50.44 47.82 -8.91
C TRP A 49 48.93 47.77 -8.66
N LYS A 50 48.30 48.89 -8.29
CA LYS A 50 46.84 49.02 -8.18
C LYS A 50 46.23 48.99 -9.58
N TRP A 51 45.60 47.86 -9.92
CA TRP A 51 44.94 47.70 -11.21
C TRP A 51 43.49 48.23 -11.21
N ASP A 52 42.85 48.28 -10.04
CA ASP A 52 41.45 48.68 -9.88
C ASP A 52 41.26 49.49 -8.58
N SER A 53 41.52 50.80 -8.64
CA SER A 53 41.33 51.73 -7.52
C SER A 53 39.84 51.99 -7.26
N TYR A 54 39.50 52.37 -6.01
CA TYR A 54 38.15 52.79 -5.65
C TYR A 54 37.63 53.84 -6.64
N PRO A 55 36.49 53.61 -7.34
CA PRO A 55 35.34 52.77 -6.96
C PRO A 55 35.28 51.32 -7.51
N TYR A 56 36.40 50.69 -7.89
CA TYR A 56 36.47 49.29 -8.37
C TYR A 56 35.65 49.01 -9.65
N ILE A 57 35.97 49.74 -10.73
CA ILE A 57 35.23 49.65 -12.00
C ILE A 57 35.39 48.27 -12.66
N PHE A 58 36.58 47.65 -12.58
CA PHE A 58 36.81 46.36 -13.22
C PHE A 58 36.06 45.24 -12.51
N LEU A 59 36.07 45.23 -11.18
CA LEU A 59 35.26 44.30 -10.40
C LEU A 59 33.78 44.43 -10.78
N THR A 60 33.28 45.66 -10.87
CA THR A 60 31.88 45.92 -11.24
C THR A 60 31.56 45.44 -12.65
N LEU A 61 32.45 45.69 -13.62
CA LEU A 61 32.29 45.21 -14.99
C LEU A 61 32.24 43.67 -15.05
N ILE A 62 33.16 42.99 -14.37
CA ILE A 62 33.19 41.53 -14.32
C ILE A 62 31.92 40.97 -13.69
N LEU A 63 31.46 41.53 -12.56
CA LEU A 63 30.22 41.10 -11.91
C LEU A 63 28.98 41.34 -12.78
N SER A 64 28.92 42.47 -13.49
CA SER A 64 27.82 42.77 -14.42
C SER A 64 27.78 41.80 -15.60
N LEU A 65 28.94 41.48 -16.17
CA LEU A 65 29.09 40.48 -17.21
C LEU A 65 28.68 39.10 -16.68
N GLN A 66 29.06 38.80 -15.43
CA GLN A 66 28.74 37.55 -14.77
C GLN A 66 27.23 37.32 -14.67
N ALA A 67 26.49 38.33 -14.22
CA ALA A 67 25.05 38.29 -14.19
C ALA A 67 24.42 38.16 -15.59
N SER A 68 24.98 38.85 -16.59
CA SER A 68 24.46 38.84 -17.96
C SER A 68 24.57 37.46 -18.63
N TYR A 69 25.69 36.74 -18.46
CA TYR A 69 25.83 35.39 -19.04
C TYR A 69 25.08 34.31 -18.24
N ALA A 70 24.77 34.56 -16.96
CA ALA A 70 24.04 33.61 -16.14
C ALA A 70 22.61 33.38 -16.67
N ALA A 71 21.91 34.44 -17.10
CA ALA A 71 20.54 34.36 -17.61
C ALA A 71 20.33 33.33 -18.74
N PRO A 72 21.10 33.36 -19.86
CA PRO A 72 20.94 32.36 -20.92
C PRO A 72 21.32 30.94 -20.51
N LEU A 73 22.31 30.77 -19.62
CA LEU A 73 22.65 29.45 -19.07
C LEU A 73 21.53 28.89 -18.19
N ILE A 74 20.92 29.74 -17.37
CA ILE A 74 19.77 29.37 -16.55
C ILE A 74 18.59 28.98 -17.44
N LEU A 75 18.30 29.74 -18.50
CA LEU A 75 17.23 29.41 -19.46
C LEU A 75 17.46 28.05 -20.14
N LEU A 76 18.69 27.74 -20.52
CA LEU A 76 19.03 26.42 -21.09
C LEU A 76 18.86 25.29 -20.07
N ALA A 77 19.26 25.52 -18.81
CA ALA A 77 19.06 24.56 -17.73
C ALA A 77 17.57 24.34 -17.44
N GLN A 78 16.77 25.41 -17.44
CA GLN A 78 15.32 25.39 -17.23
C GLN A 78 14.60 24.63 -18.35
N ASN A 79 14.86 24.94 -19.63
CA ASN A 79 14.27 24.24 -20.78
C ASN A 79 14.45 22.71 -20.68
N ARG A 80 15.58 22.27 -20.12
CA ARG A 80 15.85 20.86 -19.93
C ARG A 80 15.17 20.26 -18.71
N GLN A 81 15.09 21.01 -17.60
CA GLN A 81 14.30 20.60 -16.44
C GLN A 81 12.84 20.42 -16.86
N GLU A 82 12.26 21.39 -17.56
CA GLU A 82 10.88 21.32 -18.07
C GLU A 82 10.67 20.13 -19.01
N ALA A 83 11.64 19.81 -19.88
CA ALA A 83 11.57 18.64 -20.75
C ALA A 83 11.55 17.32 -19.96
N ARG A 84 12.35 17.20 -18.88
CA ARG A 84 12.35 16.04 -17.99
C ARG A 84 11.04 15.94 -17.21
N ASP A 85 10.61 17.05 -16.62
CA ASP A 85 9.37 17.14 -15.84
C ASP A 85 8.14 16.77 -16.69
N ARG A 86 8.15 17.16 -17.97
CA ARG A 86 7.11 16.76 -18.93
C ARG A 86 7.07 15.25 -19.15
N VAL A 87 8.21 14.59 -19.30
CA VAL A 87 8.29 13.13 -19.50
C VAL A 87 7.80 12.42 -18.24
N ILE A 88 8.24 12.87 -17.06
CA ILE A 88 7.79 12.30 -15.78
C ILE A 88 6.27 12.45 -15.64
N ALA A 89 5.72 13.64 -15.92
CA ALA A 89 4.28 13.88 -15.84
C ALA A 89 3.46 13.07 -16.87
N GLU A 90 4.05 12.69 -17.99
CA GLU A 90 3.40 11.84 -18.99
C GLU A 90 3.43 10.36 -18.60
N GLN A 91 4.54 9.91 -18.00
CA GLN A 91 4.64 8.57 -17.42
C GLN A 91 3.68 8.39 -16.24
N ASP A 92 3.58 9.39 -15.37
CA ASP A 92 2.68 9.40 -14.22
C ASP A 92 1.22 9.26 -14.67
N ARG A 93 0.81 10.08 -15.65
CA ARG A 93 -0.53 9.95 -16.28
C ARG A 93 -0.80 8.58 -16.88
N GLN A 94 0.19 7.94 -17.50
CA GLN A 94 0.04 6.58 -18.03
C GLN A 94 -0.06 5.54 -16.92
N ALA A 95 0.71 5.70 -15.84
CA ALA A 95 0.66 4.83 -14.67
C ALA A 95 -0.71 4.91 -13.98
N ASP A 96 -1.23 6.11 -13.78
CA ASP A 96 -2.56 6.36 -13.20
C ASP A 96 -3.67 5.73 -14.05
N ALA A 97 -3.62 5.89 -15.37
CA ALA A 97 -4.59 5.29 -16.27
C ALA A 97 -4.57 3.75 -16.19
N ARG A 98 -3.38 3.15 -16.07
CA ARG A 98 -3.24 1.68 -15.87
C ARG A 98 -3.77 1.25 -14.50
N ALA A 99 -3.42 1.99 -13.44
CA ALA A 99 -3.90 1.70 -12.09
C ALA A 99 -5.44 1.78 -12.00
N HIS A 100 -6.06 2.75 -12.67
CA HIS A 100 -7.51 2.83 -12.78
C HIS A 100 -8.11 1.61 -13.50
N ALA A 101 -7.53 1.19 -14.63
CA ALA A 101 -7.99 0.01 -15.36
C ALA A 101 -7.82 -1.28 -14.53
N ASP A 102 -6.71 -1.43 -13.82
CA ASP A 102 -6.44 -2.57 -12.95
C ASP A 102 -7.44 -2.61 -11.77
N MET A 103 -7.74 -1.46 -11.17
CA MET A 103 -8.78 -1.37 -10.14
C MET A 103 -10.17 -1.76 -10.68
N GLU A 104 -10.54 -1.30 -11.88
CA GLU A 104 -11.79 -1.70 -12.51
C GLU A 104 -11.85 -3.18 -12.85
N PHE A 105 -10.72 -3.76 -13.26
CA PHE A 105 -10.60 -5.19 -13.52
C PHE A 105 -10.76 -5.98 -12.21
N LEU A 106 -10.00 -5.64 -11.18
CA LEU A 106 -10.10 -6.27 -9.86
C LEU A 106 -11.50 -6.11 -9.26
N ALA A 107 -12.15 -4.96 -9.40
CA ALA A 107 -13.51 -4.74 -8.93
C ALA A 107 -14.52 -5.66 -9.65
N ARG A 108 -14.37 -5.83 -10.97
CA ARG A 108 -15.19 -6.76 -11.75
C ARG A 108 -14.92 -8.21 -11.35
N GLU A 109 -13.66 -8.58 -11.16
CA GLU A 109 -13.27 -9.92 -10.75
C GLU A 109 -13.85 -10.26 -9.36
N VAL A 110 -13.71 -9.35 -8.40
CA VAL A 110 -14.30 -9.49 -7.05
C VAL A 110 -15.82 -9.57 -7.10
N ALA A 111 -16.48 -8.77 -7.95
CA ALA A 111 -17.93 -8.84 -8.13
C ALA A 111 -18.35 -10.22 -8.69
N SER A 112 -17.63 -10.75 -9.68
CA SER A 112 -17.89 -12.07 -10.25
C SER A 112 -17.64 -13.20 -9.25
N LEU A 113 -16.55 -13.12 -8.48
CA LEU A 113 -16.23 -14.06 -7.41
C LEU A 113 -17.32 -14.05 -6.33
N ARG A 114 -17.78 -12.86 -5.92
CA ARG A 114 -18.89 -12.71 -4.96
C ARG A 114 -20.17 -13.36 -5.48
N MET A 115 -20.51 -13.20 -6.76
CA MET A 115 -21.69 -13.84 -7.36
C MET A 115 -21.54 -15.36 -7.36
N GLY A 116 -20.39 -15.89 -7.81
CA GLY A 116 -20.13 -17.34 -7.80
C GLY A 116 -20.18 -17.96 -6.39
N VAL A 117 -19.61 -17.29 -5.39
CA VAL A 117 -19.71 -17.73 -3.99
C VAL A 117 -21.16 -17.69 -3.48
N SER A 118 -21.93 -16.66 -3.86
CA SER A 118 -23.35 -16.55 -3.49
C SER A 118 -24.21 -17.67 -4.10
N GLU A 119 -23.84 -18.18 -5.27
CA GLU A 119 -24.53 -19.33 -5.87
C GLU A 119 -24.15 -20.65 -5.16
N VAL A 120 -22.87 -20.89 -4.88
CA VAL A 120 -22.41 -22.15 -4.24
C VAL A 120 -22.84 -22.24 -2.77
N VAL A 121 -23.00 -21.11 -2.08
CA VAL A 121 -23.58 -21.03 -0.74
C VAL A 121 -25.05 -20.62 -0.88
N THR A 122 -25.85 -21.39 -1.62
CA THR A 122 -27.29 -21.10 -1.65
C THR A 122 -27.84 -21.32 -0.24
N ARG A 123 -28.67 -20.39 0.26
CA ARG A 123 -29.37 -20.52 1.55
C ARG A 123 -30.04 -21.88 1.68
N ASP A 124 -30.54 -22.42 0.58
CA ASP A 124 -31.22 -23.70 0.52
C ASP A 124 -30.27 -24.89 0.74
N TYR A 125 -29.01 -24.81 0.29
CA TYR A 125 -28.00 -25.82 0.57
C TYR A 125 -27.58 -25.80 2.05
N LEU A 126 -27.30 -24.61 2.60
CA LEU A 126 -27.02 -24.49 4.04
C LEU A 126 -28.21 -25.00 4.87
N ARG A 127 -29.43 -24.70 4.43
CA ARG A 127 -30.66 -25.10 5.13
C ARG A 127 -30.90 -26.61 5.02
N SER A 128 -30.64 -27.22 3.87
CA SER A 128 -30.76 -28.67 3.72
C SER A 128 -29.72 -29.39 4.55
N GLU A 129 -28.48 -28.90 4.59
CA GLU A 129 -27.40 -29.53 5.37
C GLU A 129 -27.66 -29.42 6.88
N LEU A 130 -28.09 -28.23 7.34
CA LEU A 130 -28.49 -28.04 8.75
C LEU A 130 -29.65 -28.96 9.14
N ARG A 131 -30.61 -29.16 8.22
CA ARG A 131 -31.78 -30.02 8.47
C ARG A 131 -31.43 -31.50 8.41
N ALA A 132 -30.52 -31.90 7.52
CA ALA A 132 -29.98 -33.25 7.46
C ALA A 132 -29.22 -33.60 8.75
N LEU A 133 -28.32 -32.71 9.20
CA LEU A 133 -27.59 -32.88 10.47
C LEU A 133 -28.53 -32.91 11.68
N LEU A 134 -29.58 -32.08 11.70
CA LEU A 134 -30.59 -32.12 12.78
C LEU A 134 -31.36 -33.45 12.79
N HIS A 135 -31.76 -33.95 11.62
CA HIS A 135 -32.46 -35.24 11.52
C HIS A 135 -31.58 -36.39 12.04
N GLU A 136 -30.30 -36.43 11.66
CA GLU A 136 -29.36 -37.45 12.15
C GLU A 136 -29.20 -37.41 13.68
N LEU A 137 -29.27 -36.23 14.30
CA LEU A 137 -29.22 -36.11 15.76
C LEU A 137 -30.51 -36.57 16.44
N ASP A 138 -31.66 -36.29 15.85
CA ASP A 138 -32.98 -36.70 16.36
C ASP A 138 -33.13 -38.23 16.30
N GLU A 139 -32.75 -38.83 15.17
CA GLU A 139 -32.75 -40.28 14.94
C GLU A 139 -31.84 -41.00 15.96
N ARG A 140 -30.65 -40.44 16.24
CA ARG A 140 -29.77 -40.92 17.33
C ARG A 140 -30.31 -40.70 18.74
N ALA A 141 -31.23 -39.76 18.93
CA ALA A 141 -31.87 -39.53 20.23
C ALA A 141 -33.00 -40.54 20.44
N ASP A 142 -33.79 -40.81 19.40
CA ASP A 142 -34.86 -41.81 19.38
C ASP A 142 -34.30 -43.24 19.54
N GLU A 143 -33.23 -43.60 18.83
CA GLU A 143 -32.54 -44.89 19.02
C GLU A 143 -32.12 -45.09 20.47
N ARG A 144 -31.55 -44.06 21.12
CA ARG A 144 -31.19 -44.12 22.54
C ARG A 144 -32.39 -44.21 23.48
N ALA A 145 -33.55 -43.69 23.08
CA ALA A 145 -34.78 -43.74 23.85
C ALA A 145 -35.45 -45.11 23.75
N ASP A 146 -35.47 -45.71 22.56
CA ASP A 146 -35.97 -47.06 22.31
C ASP A 146 -35.08 -48.13 22.97
N ASP A 147 -33.76 -47.98 22.90
CA ASP A 147 -32.83 -48.85 23.65
C ASP A 147 -33.10 -48.79 25.17
N GLN A 148 -33.41 -47.61 25.71
CA GLN A 148 -33.79 -47.43 27.12
C GLN A 148 -35.20 -47.94 27.45
N ALA A 149 -36.10 -48.05 26.47
CA ALA A 149 -37.45 -48.56 26.65
C ALA A 149 -37.48 -50.09 26.60
N GLY A 150 -36.72 -50.70 25.68
CA GLY A 150 -36.53 -52.15 25.59
C GLY A 150 -35.92 -52.74 26.87
N ASP A 151 -34.94 -52.05 27.46
CA ASP A 151 -34.30 -52.45 28.73
C ASP A 151 -35.28 -52.38 29.93
N ARG A 152 -36.35 -51.57 29.85
CA ARG A 152 -37.39 -51.49 30.90
C ARG A 152 -38.50 -52.52 30.76
N ASP A 153 -38.79 -53.00 29.55
CA ASP A 153 -39.83 -54.01 29.32
C ASP A 153 -39.31 -55.44 29.54
N GLU A 154 -38.00 -55.70 29.39
CA GLU A 154 -37.41 -56.99 29.79
C GLU A 154 -37.50 -57.23 31.32
N ASP A 155 -37.52 -56.18 32.15
CA ASP A 155 -37.65 -56.31 33.62
C ASP A 155 -39.10 -56.64 34.08
N ARG A 156 -40.10 -56.59 33.20
CA ARG A 156 -41.52 -56.84 33.53
C ARG A 156 -42.05 -58.25 33.18
N GLY A 157 -41.25 -59.10 32.54
CA GLY A 157 -41.67 -60.41 32.01
C GLY A 157 -41.32 -61.64 32.86
N GLY A 158 -41.65 -61.67 34.16
CA GLY A 158 -41.53 -62.90 34.98
C GLY A 158 -42.78 -63.80 34.91
N PRO A 159 -42.69 -65.13 34.74
CA PRO A 159 -43.87 -65.99 34.49
C PRO A 159 -44.71 -66.22 35.76
N PRO A 160 -46.05 -66.35 35.67
CA PRO A 160 -46.91 -66.50 36.84
C PRO A 160 -46.89 -67.93 37.38
N GLY A 161 -46.56 -68.04 38.67
CA GLY A 161 -46.58 -69.29 39.44
C GLY A 161 -47.99 -69.85 39.64
N SER A 162 -48.07 -71.18 39.59
CA SER A 162 -49.24 -72.03 39.78
C SER A 162 -49.96 -71.80 41.12
N VAL A 163 -51.27 -71.54 41.04
CA VAL A 163 -52.20 -71.45 42.18
C VAL A 163 -52.42 -72.83 42.79
N GLN A 164 -51.91 -73.05 44.01
CA GLN A 164 -52.22 -74.23 44.81
C GLN A 164 -53.36 -73.92 45.79
N ARG A 165 -54.48 -74.62 45.59
CA ARG A 165 -55.67 -74.61 46.43
C ARG A 165 -55.39 -75.44 47.69
N THR A 166 -55.46 -74.82 48.87
CA THR A 166 -55.77 -75.54 50.12
C THR A 166 -56.77 -74.74 50.95
N ASN A 167 -57.65 -75.51 51.58
CA ASN A 167 -58.91 -75.19 52.20
C ASN A 167 -58.75 -74.94 53.71
N ASP A 168 -59.87 -74.56 54.34
CA ASP A 168 -60.17 -74.53 55.79
C ASP A 168 -59.58 -73.33 56.56
N GLY A 169 -60.31 -72.63 57.42
CA GLY A 169 -61.67 -72.76 57.94
C GLY A 169 -61.83 -71.81 59.14
N ALA A 170 -63.09 -71.54 59.52
CA ALA A 170 -63.55 -71.00 60.81
C ALA A 170 -63.22 -69.53 61.18
N GLN A 171 -64.23 -68.65 60.96
CA GLN A 171 -64.97 -67.78 61.91
C GLN A 171 -64.28 -67.03 63.10
N PRO A 172 -64.92 -65.95 63.63
CA PRO A 172 -64.31 -64.65 63.98
C PRO A 172 -64.49 -64.35 65.51
N PRO A 173 -64.78 -63.14 66.04
CA PRO A 173 -64.33 -61.74 65.82
C PRO A 173 -63.72 -61.12 67.12
N THR A 174 -63.60 -59.78 67.17
CA THR A 174 -63.38 -58.88 68.35
C THR A 174 -61.93 -58.81 68.88
N THR A 175 -61.33 -57.67 69.21
CA THR A 175 -61.81 -56.36 69.71
C THR A 175 -60.85 -55.26 69.24
#